data_AF-K1TX45-F1
#
_entry.id   AF-K1TX45-F1
#
_cell.length_a   1.000
_cell.length_b   1.000
_cell.length_c   1.000
_cell.angle_alpha   90.00
_cell.angle_beta   90.00
_cell.angle_gamma   90.00
#
_symmetry.space_group_name_H-M   'P 1'
#
loop_
_entity.id
_entity.type
_entity.pdbx_description
1 polymer ?
#
loop_
_entity_poly.entity_id
_entity_poly.type
_entity_poly.pdbx_seq_one_letter_code
_entity_poly.pdbx_strand_id
1 'polypeptide(L)'
;TLAASNLASAVIDIQEYGINHNLVIKDPEQAYSIYQEALKINMGLNDQWEDPTGLISSPVRVEQYIVYNVRGSEVEVTSFGEGLNYSATETLGSATSPNGQVIESTSVYSRISYQVDGYFGVTVPAEKDKLVDIVKNN
;
A
#
# COMPACT_ATOMS: atom_id res chain seq x y z
N THR A 1 6.32 9.41 -2.13
CA THR A 1 5.65 8.59 -3.16
C THR A 1 4.79 7.51 -2.52
N LEU A 2 5.33 6.34 -2.09
CA LEU A 2 4.52 5.26 -1.51
C LEU A 2 3.66 5.69 -0.32
N ALA A 3 4.26 6.40 0.64
CA ALA A 3 3.49 6.86 1.80
C ALA A 3 2.32 7.80 1.44
N ALA A 4 2.50 8.62 0.41
CA ALA A 4 1.46 9.52 -0.07
C ALA A 4 0.36 8.77 -0.82
N SER A 5 0.73 7.75 -1.63
CA SER A 5 -0.24 6.88 -2.30
C SER A 5 -1.04 6.05 -1.29
N ASN A 6 -0.39 5.47 -0.27
CA ASN A 6 -1.07 4.73 0.81
C ASN A 6 -2.03 5.63 1.60
N LEU A 7 -1.62 6.88 1.85
CA LEU A 7 -2.48 7.83 2.56
C LEU A 7 -3.66 8.30 1.68
N ALA A 8 -3.45 8.50 0.38
CA ALA A 8 -4.50 8.91 -0.55
C ALA A 8 -5.62 7.86 -0.64
N SER A 9 -5.28 6.58 -0.70
CA SER A 9 -6.28 5.51 -0.70
C SER A 9 -7.06 5.43 0.61
N ALA A 10 -6.36 5.57 1.74
CA ALA A 10 -6.98 5.53 3.05
C ALA A 10 -7.95 6.70 3.29
N VAL A 11 -7.58 7.93 2.90
CA VAL A 11 -8.35 9.15 3.19
C VAL A 11 -9.72 9.16 2.50
N ILE A 12 -9.82 8.65 1.28
CA ILE A 12 -11.10 8.67 0.54
C ILE A 12 -12.11 7.70 1.17
N ASP A 13 -11.66 6.55 1.63
CA ASP A 13 -12.52 5.50 2.18
C ASP A 13 -13.00 5.83 3.62
N ILE A 14 -12.13 6.42 4.45
CA ILE A 14 -12.47 6.81 5.84
C ILE A 14 -13.44 8.00 5.96
N GLN A 15 -13.60 8.82 4.91
CA GLN A 15 -14.49 9.99 4.95
C GLN A 15 -15.97 9.63 5.14
N GLU A 16 -16.32 8.34 5.06
CA GLU A 16 -17.67 7.85 5.24
C GLU A 16 -18.03 7.47 6.70
N TYR A 17 -17.22 7.84 7.72
CA TYR A 17 -17.54 7.58 9.13
C TYR A 17 -17.23 8.74 10.09
N GLY A 18 -18.29 9.35 10.65
CA GLY A 18 -18.21 10.43 11.64
C GLY A 18 -18.80 10.10 13.02
N ILE A 19 -18.94 8.82 13.38
CA ILE A 19 -19.72 8.44 14.59
C ILE A 19 -18.98 7.49 15.56
N ASN A 20 -18.13 6.57 15.07
CA ASN A 20 -17.35 5.70 15.94
C ASN A 20 -15.87 6.05 15.86
N HIS A 21 -15.18 6.12 17.00
CA HIS A 21 -13.77 6.50 17.13
C HIS A 21 -12.78 5.47 16.55
N ASN A 22 -13.25 4.58 15.64
CA ASN A 22 -12.45 3.59 14.95
C ASN A 22 -12.46 3.95 13.45
N LEU A 23 -11.34 4.47 12.96
CA LEU A 23 -11.11 4.72 11.54
C LEU A 23 -10.79 3.38 10.87
N VAL A 24 -11.68 2.91 10.00
CA VAL A 24 -11.53 1.67 9.21
C VAL A 24 -11.71 1.99 7.73
N ILE A 25 -10.95 1.32 6.88
CA ILE A 25 -11.11 1.31 5.42
C ILE A 25 -12.27 0.34 5.10
N LYS A 26 -13.40 0.84 4.60
CA LYS A 26 -14.60 0.02 4.40
C LYS A 26 -14.57 -0.78 3.11
N ASP A 27 -13.95 -0.24 2.07
CA ASP A 27 -13.83 -0.86 0.75
C ASP A 27 -12.34 -0.98 0.36
N PRO A 28 -11.66 -2.04 0.84
CA PRO A 28 -10.27 -2.29 0.51
C PRO A 28 -10.00 -2.40 -1.01
N GLU A 29 -10.98 -2.82 -1.82
CA GLU A 29 -10.87 -2.90 -3.28
C GLU A 29 -10.85 -1.50 -3.92
N GLN A 30 -11.76 -0.63 -3.49
CA GLN A 30 -11.77 0.77 -3.91
C GLN A 30 -10.50 1.49 -3.45
N ALA A 31 -10.07 1.27 -2.20
CA ALA A 31 -8.82 1.81 -1.68
C ALA A 31 -7.62 1.35 -2.52
N TYR A 32 -7.57 0.07 -2.91
CA TYR A 32 -6.52 -0.43 -3.80
C TYR A 32 -6.52 0.27 -5.17
N SER A 33 -7.70 0.48 -5.76
CA SER A 33 -7.84 1.20 -7.04
C SER A 33 -7.33 2.65 -6.94
N ILE A 34 -7.68 3.36 -5.86
CA ILE A 34 -7.20 4.72 -5.61
C ILE A 34 -5.69 4.75 -5.38
N TYR A 35 -5.16 3.77 -4.66
CA TYR A 35 -3.72 3.62 -4.45
C TYR A 35 -2.98 3.49 -5.79
N GLN A 36 -3.50 2.66 -6.70
CA GLN A 36 -2.89 2.46 -8.02
C GLN A 36 -2.85 3.76 -8.83
N GLU A 37 -3.95 4.52 -8.87
CA GLU A 37 -4.00 5.80 -9.57
C GLU A 37 -3.07 6.85 -8.94
N ALA A 38 -3.06 6.95 -7.60
CA ALA A 38 -2.15 7.85 -6.89
C ALA A 38 -0.68 7.45 -7.11
N LEU A 39 -0.37 6.16 -7.18
CA LEU A 39 0.97 5.66 -7.45
C LEU A 39 1.45 6.04 -8.86
N LYS A 40 0.63 5.83 -9.89
CA LYS A 40 0.95 6.25 -11.26
C LYS A 40 1.28 7.74 -11.32
N ILE A 41 0.42 8.59 -10.74
CA ILE A 41 0.62 10.04 -10.71
C ILE A 41 1.91 10.39 -9.95
N ASN A 42 2.11 9.83 -8.75
CA ASN A 42 3.25 10.15 -7.90
C ASN A 42 4.61 9.69 -8.48
N MET A 43 4.60 8.70 -9.35
CA MET A 43 5.78 8.18 -10.03
C MET A 43 5.93 8.66 -11.48
N GLY A 44 4.94 9.41 -12.00
CA GLY A 44 4.95 9.88 -13.39
C GLY A 44 4.76 8.77 -14.42
N LEU A 45 4.05 7.69 -14.07
CA LEU A 45 3.86 6.53 -14.93
C LEU A 45 2.72 6.74 -15.94
N ASN A 46 2.81 6.07 -17.08
CA ASN A 46 1.71 5.97 -18.04
C ASN A 46 0.71 4.85 -17.66
N ASP A 47 -0.33 4.66 -18.48
CA ASP A 47 -1.35 3.63 -18.25
C ASP A 47 -0.82 2.19 -18.35
N GLN A 48 0.35 2.00 -18.97
CA GLN A 48 1.06 0.72 -19.04
C GLN A 48 2.01 0.51 -17.85
N TRP A 49 1.97 1.40 -16.85
CA TRP A 49 2.84 1.39 -15.66
C TRP A 49 4.32 1.66 -15.94
N GLU A 50 4.65 2.22 -17.10
CA GLU A 50 6.00 2.55 -17.50
C GLU A 50 6.33 4.01 -17.19
N ASP A 51 7.60 4.29 -16.91
CA ASP A 51 8.14 5.65 -16.79
C ASP A 51 8.52 6.20 -18.17
N PRO A 52 7.80 7.21 -18.71
CA PRO A 52 8.11 7.78 -20.01
C PRO A 52 9.44 8.56 -20.05
N THR A 53 10.01 8.90 -18.89
CA THR A 53 11.30 9.61 -18.80
C THR A 53 12.50 8.68 -18.91
N GLY A 54 12.29 7.36 -18.76
CA GLY A 54 13.30 6.32 -18.94
C GLY A 54 14.26 6.12 -17.76
N LEU A 55 13.93 6.59 -16.55
CA LEU A 55 14.71 6.27 -15.35
C LEU A 55 14.38 4.87 -14.82
N ILE A 56 13.12 4.47 -14.97
CA ILE A 56 12.64 3.11 -14.68
C ILE A 56 12.55 2.34 -16.00
N SER A 57 13.28 1.22 -16.10
CA SER A 57 13.43 0.44 -17.33
C SER A 57 12.46 -0.72 -17.48
N SER A 58 11.55 -0.91 -16.51
CA SER A 58 10.44 -1.86 -16.62
C SER A 58 9.12 -1.22 -16.17
N PRO A 59 7.97 -1.80 -16.53
CA PRO A 59 6.72 -1.48 -15.85
C PRO A 59 6.85 -1.67 -14.34
N VAL A 60 6.30 -0.73 -13.57
CA VAL A 60 6.20 -0.83 -12.11
C VAL A 60 5.11 -1.83 -11.75
N ARG A 61 5.44 -2.78 -10.89
CA ARG A 61 4.50 -3.80 -10.40
C ARG A 61 4.13 -3.51 -8.96
N VAL A 62 2.85 -3.66 -8.64
CA VAL A 62 2.40 -3.71 -7.25
C VAL A 62 2.44 -5.16 -6.79
N GLU A 63 3.48 -5.50 -6.04
CA GLU A 63 3.69 -6.84 -5.51
C GLU A 63 2.68 -7.14 -4.40
N GLN A 64 2.47 -6.16 -3.51
CA GLN A 64 1.56 -6.30 -2.38
C GLN A 64 0.93 -4.94 -2.04
N TYR A 65 -0.35 -4.96 -1.72
CA TYR A 65 -1.07 -3.89 -1.07
C TYR A 65 -1.94 -4.52 0.02
N ILE A 66 -1.69 -4.18 1.29
CA ILE A 66 -2.32 -4.82 2.43
C ILE A 66 -2.95 -3.77 3.31
N VAL A 67 -4.25 -3.92 3.55
CA VAL A 67 -5.03 -3.12 4.48
C VAL A 67 -5.11 -3.87 5.81
N TYR A 68 -4.76 -3.19 6.90
CA TYR A 68 -4.94 -3.65 8.27
C TYR A 68 -5.99 -2.78 8.94
N ASN A 69 -7.18 -3.32 9.18
CA ASN A 69 -8.25 -2.63 9.90
C ASN A 69 -8.27 -3.09 11.35
N VAL A 70 -8.03 -2.17 12.28
CA VAL A 70 -8.02 -2.49 13.71
C VAL A 70 -9.40 -2.24 14.32
N ARG A 71 -9.97 -3.27 14.97
CA ARG A 71 -11.25 -3.22 15.67
C ARG A 71 -11.08 -3.79 17.08
N GLY A 72 -10.80 -2.92 18.05
CA GLY A 72 -10.50 -3.36 19.41
C GLY A 72 -9.18 -4.14 19.43
N SER A 73 -9.21 -5.43 19.77
CA SER A 73 -8.04 -6.31 19.78
C SER A 73 -7.85 -7.13 18.49
N GLU A 74 -8.77 -7.02 17.54
CA GLU A 74 -8.72 -7.76 16.27
C GLU A 74 -8.16 -6.89 15.15
N VAL A 75 -7.43 -7.52 14.24
CA VAL A 75 -6.89 -6.91 13.02
C VAL A 75 -7.45 -7.68 11.83
N GLU A 76 -8.33 -7.05 11.06
CA GLU A 76 -8.77 -7.56 9.77
C GLU A 76 -7.70 -7.23 8.72
N VAL A 77 -7.15 -8.25 8.08
CA VAL A 77 -6.10 -8.13 7.07
C VAL A 77 -6.69 -8.43 5.70
N THR A 78 -6.57 -7.52 4.74
CA THR A 78 -6.97 -7.74 3.36
C THR A 78 -5.81 -7.40 2.42
N SER A 79 -5.37 -8.37 1.63
CA SER A 79 -4.23 -8.25 0.72
C SER A 79 -4.67 -8.27 -0.74
N PHE A 80 -3.97 -7.49 -1.56
CA PHE A 80 -4.08 -7.42 -3.02
C PHE A 80 -2.69 -7.50 -3.67
N GLY A 81 -2.58 -8.02 -4.90
CA GLY A 81 -1.32 -8.06 -5.67
C GLY A 81 -1.07 -9.36 -6.44
N GLU A 82 0.11 -9.49 -7.06
CA GLU A 82 0.56 -10.74 -7.71
C GLU A 82 0.88 -11.80 -6.63
N GLY A 83 -0.07 -12.69 -6.32
CA GLY A 83 0.19 -13.80 -5.37
C GLY A 83 -0.98 -14.31 -4.53
N LEU A 84 -2.21 -13.88 -4.82
CA LEU A 84 -3.50 -14.17 -4.17
C LEU A 84 -3.98 -13.02 -3.28
N ASN A 85 -5.15 -12.51 -3.63
CA ASN A 85 -5.95 -11.71 -2.73
C ASN A 85 -6.43 -12.63 -1.60
N TYR A 86 -6.13 -12.27 -0.36
CA TYR A 86 -6.57 -13.03 0.80
C TYR A 86 -7.09 -12.09 1.89
N SER A 87 -7.97 -12.64 2.72
CA SER A 87 -8.46 -11.98 3.92
C SER A 87 -8.22 -12.88 5.13
N ALA A 88 -7.75 -12.30 6.22
CA ALA A 88 -7.49 -12.99 7.47
C ALA A 88 -7.87 -12.11 8.66
N THR A 89 -7.97 -12.72 9.84
CA THR A 89 -8.12 -12.01 11.11
C THR A 89 -6.96 -12.38 12.02
N GLU A 90 -6.27 -11.37 12.54
CA GLU A 90 -5.13 -11.50 13.44
C GLU A 90 -5.39 -10.73 14.74
N THR A 91 -4.44 -10.80 15.67
CA THR A 91 -4.52 -10.12 16.98
C THR A 91 -3.62 -8.87 16.99
N LEU A 92 -4.16 -7.77 17.51
CA LEU A 92 -3.44 -6.51 17.65
C LEU A 92 -2.18 -6.69 18.49
N GLY A 93 -1.07 -6.06 18.07
CA GLY A 93 0.23 -6.20 18.74
C GLY A 93 0.95 -7.53 18.47
N SER A 94 0.30 -8.48 17.79
CA SER A 94 0.95 -9.70 17.25
C SER A 94 1.01 -9.69 15.72
N ALA A 95 0.02 -9.05 15.08
CA ALA A 95 0.02 -8.85 13.64
C ALA A 95 1.24 -8.03 13.19
N THR A 96 1.88 -8.46 12.10
CA THR A 96 3.06 -7.78 11.54
C THR A 96 2.93 -7.60 10.05
N SER A 97 3.32 -6.42 9.55
CA SER A 97 3.50 -6.20 8.11
C SER A 97 4.65 -7.05 7.55
N PRO A 98 4.71 -7.30 6.24
CA PRO A 98 5.77 -8.11 5.63
C PRO A 98 7.20 -7.58 5.85
N ASN A 99 7.36 -6.28 6.11
CA ASN A 99 8.65 -5.67 6.48
C ASN A 99 8.95 -5.74 8.00
N GLY A 100 8.16 -6.48 8.77
CA GLY A 100 8.39 -6.77 10.19
C GLY A 100 7.89 -5.73 11.18
N GLN A 101 7.14 -4.72 10.74
CA GLN A 101 6.56 -3.72 11.65
C GLN A 101 5.28 -4.25 12.30
N VAL A 102 5.15 -4.08 13.60
CA VAL A 102 3.96 -4.49 14.35
C VAL A 102 2.80 -3.57 14.02
N ILE A 103 1.61 -4.14 13.85
CA ILE A 103 0.37 -3.39 13.63
C ILE A 103 -0.19 -2.97 14.98
N GLU A 104 -0.24 -1.64 15.18
CA GLU A 104 -0.76 -1.00 16.39
C GLU A 104 -2.02 -0.17 16.14
N SER A 105 -2.30 0.19 14.88
CA SER A 105 -3.48 0.93 14.45
C SER A 105 -3.89 0.53 13.03
N THR A 106 -5.01 1.08 12.55
CA THR A 106 -5.43 0.88 11.16
C THR A 106 -4.37 1.47 10.22
N SER A 107 -3.84 0.63 9.32
CA SER A 107 -2.67 0.95 8.52
C SER A 107 -2.74 0.33 7.13
N VAL A 108 -1.95 0.87 6.20
CA VAL A 108 -1.80 0.36 4.83
C VAL A 108 -0.34 0.10 4.55
N TYR A 109 -0.04 -1.15 4.19
CA TYR A 109 1.25 -1.58 3.67
C TYR A 109 1.19 -1.65 2.15
N SER A 110 2.26 -1.26 1.48
CA SER A 110 2.43 -1.56 0.06
C SER A 110 3.87 -1.92 -0.27
N ARG A 111 4.05 -2.76 -1.29
CA ARG A 111 5.34 -3.13 -1.87
C ARG A 111 5.24 -3.08 -3.39
N ILE A 112 6.21 -2.43 -4.00
CA ILE A 112 6.34 -2.34 -5.46
C ILE A 112 7.71 -2.86 -5.90
N SER A 113 7.78 -3.36 -7.12
CA SER A 113 9.02 -3.75 -7.79
C SER A 113 9.12 -3.08 -9.16
N TYR A 114 10.34 -2.81 -9.59
CA TYR A 114 10.67 -2.31 -10.93
C TYR A 114 12.16 -2.46 -11.21
N GLN A 115 12.58 -2.26 -12.46
CA GLN A 115 13.99 -2.21 -12.84
C GLN A 115 14.42 -0.76 -13.08
N VAL A 116 15.66 -0.44 -12.76
CA VAL A 116 16.30 0.84 -13.09
C VAL A 116 17.51 0.62 -13.96
N ASP A 117 17.79 1.59 -14.83
CA ASP A 117 19.02 1.58 -15.61
C ASP A 117 20.23 1.90 -14.74
N GLY A 118 21.17 0.97 -14.73
CA GLY A 118 22.49 1.12 -14.12
C GLY A 118 23.54 1.58 -15.13
N TYR A 119 24.77 1.77 -14.64
CA TYR A 119 25.91 2.05 -15.50
C TYR A 119 26.24 0.85 -16.40
N PHE A 120 26.71 1.12 -17.62
CA PHE A 120 27.15 0.11 -18.60
C PHE A 120 26.05 -0.83 -19.14
N GLY A 121 24.78 -0.39 -19.18
CA GLY A 121 23.68 -1.14 -19.80
C GLY A 121 23.18 -2.32 -18.97
N VAL A 122 23.49 -2.33 -17.67
CA VAL A 122 22.96 -3.31 -16.71
C VAL A 122 21.66 -2.76 -16.11
N THR A 123 20.59 -3.55 -16.10
CA THR A 123 19.40 -3.23 -15.32
C THR A 123 19.52 -3.78 -13.91
N VAL A 124 19.11 -2.99 -12.92
CA VAL A 124 19.16 -3.36 -11.50
C VAL A 124 17.73 -3.50 -10.98
N PRO A 125 17.36 -4.65 -10.38
CA PRO A 125 16.06 -4.78 -9.74
C PRO A 125 15.99 -3.88 -8.50
N ALA A 126 14.89 -3.16 -8.36
CA ALA A 126 14.58 -2.32 -7.22
C ALA A 126 13.25 -2.76 -6.61
N GLU A 127 13.24 -2.89 -5.29
CA GLU A 127 12.04 -3.10 -4.50
C GLU A 127 11.90 -1.98 -3.49
N LYS A 128 10.66 -1.53 -3.28
CA LYS A 128 10.33 -0.57 -2.24
C LYS A 128 9.07 -0.98 -1.53
N ASP A 129 9.10 -0.96 -0.21
CA ASP A 129 7.94 -1.15 0.63
C ASP A 129 7.72 0.01 1.60
N LYS A 130 6.48 0.13 2.07
CA LYS A 130 6.13 1.08 3.12
C LYS A 130 4.85 0.69 3.85
N LEU A 131 4.90 0.67 5.18
CA LEU A 131 3.72 0.76 6.06
C LEU A 131 3.43 2.22 6.40
N VAL A 132 2.14 2.60 6.37
CA VAL A 132 1.64 3.90 6.79
C VAL A 132 0.45 3.70 7.72
N ASP A 133 0.53 4.30 8.89
CA ASP A 133 -0.58 4.37 9.82
C ASP A 133 -1.54 5.49 9.42
N ILE A 134 -2.83 5.17 9.42
CA ILE A 134 -3.90 6.10 9.06
C ILE A 134 -4.32 6.90 10.30
N VAL A 135 -4.10 6.32 11.48
CA VAL A 135 -4.28 6.97 12.77
C VAL A 135 -2.92 7.16 13.40
N LYS A 136 -2.47 8.41 13.53
CA LYS A 136 -1.47 8.75 14.55
C LYS A 136 -2.23 9.06 15.83
N ASN A 137 -2.20 8.14 16.79
CA ASN A 137 -2.40 8.53 18.18
C ASN A 137 -1.27 9.52 18.52
N ASN A 138 -1.61 10.79 18.70
CA ASN A 138 -0.76 11.73 19.41
C ASN A 138 -0.96 11.52 20.92
#